data_AF-A0A2U1KBY7-F1
#
_entry.id   AF-A0A2U1KBY7-F1
#
_cell.length_a   1.000
_cell.length_b   1.000
_cell.length_c   1.000
_cell.angle_alpha   90.00
_cell.angle_beta   90.00
_cell.angle_gamma   90.00
#
_symmetry.space_group_name_H-M   'P 1'
#
loop_
_entity.id
_entity.type
_entity.pdbx_description
1 polymer ?
#
loop_
_entity_poly.entity_id
_entity_poly.type
_entity_poly.pdbx_seq_one_letter_code
_entity_poly.pdbx_strand_id
1 'polypeptide(L)'
;MNKAGTKLSKLDQFLVSEDVIEELPNMRVTALERLWSDHNPILLHCNKADFDPTPFRIYHSWFLREGFDDFISLEWANMGQNVDVIHILSHEKLKRLKVKSEQWIANSKSGERIHKQEIMSHLKQLEEKIETGSTSPEDREKENQTYARR
;
A
#
# COMPACT_ATOMS: atom_id res chain seq x y z
N MET A 1 -38.17 2.46 -15.61
CA MET A 1 -37.71 3.76 -15.06
C MET A 1 -36.25 3.59 -14.64
N ASN A 2 -35.33 4.22 -15.36
CA ASN A 2 -33.90 4.16 -15.02
C ASN A 2 -33.65 5.20 -13.92
N LYS A 3 -33.23 4.76 -12.72
CA LYS A 3 -32.90 5.66 -11.62
C LYS A 3 -31.68 6.52 -12.02
N ALA A 4 -31.71 7.82 -11.74
CA ALA A 4 -30.54 8.68 -11.92
C ALA A 4 -29.34 8.08 -11.16
N GLY A 5 -28.17 7.97 -11.82
CA GLY A 5 -26.96 7.38 -11.24
C GLY A 5 -26.68 5.90 -11.58
N THR A 6 -27.55 5.20 -12.33
CA THR A 6 -27.33 3.78 -12.69
C THR A 6 -26.56 3.54 -14.00
N LYS A 7 -26.10 4.61 -14.69
CA LYS A 7 -25.27 4.48 -15.89
C LYS A 7 -23.80 4.32 -15.50
N LEU A 8 -23.34 3.07 -15.41
CA LEU A 8 -21.91 2.76 -15.38
C LEU A 8 -21.33 3.06 -16.77
N SER A 9 -20.43 4.03 -16.86
CA SER A 9 -19.72 4.38 -18.09
C SER A 9 -18.22 4.23 -17.87
N LYS A 10 -17.52 3.65 -18.85
CA LYS A 10 -16.06 3.50 -18.81
C LYS A 10 -15.43 4.73 -19.46
N LEU A 11 -15.12 5.73 -18.64
CA LEU A 11 -14.58 7.02 -19.10
C LEU A 11 -13.05 7.10 -18.99
N ASP A 12 -12.46 6.39 -18.03
CA ASP A 12 -11.04 6.44 -17.76
C ASP A 12 -10.27 5.50 -18.72
N GLN A 13 -9.32 6.05 -19.47
CA GLN A 13 -8.47 5.31 -20.41
C GLN A 13 -7.06 5.93 -20.55
N PHE A 14 -6.08 5.10 -20.88
CA PHE A 14 -4.74 5.54 -21.28
C PHE A 14 -4.60 5.48 -22.80
N LEU A 15 -4.00 6.52 -23.39
CA LEU A 15 -3.60 6.53 -24.79
C LEU A 15 -2.09 6.28 -24.84
N VAL A 16 -1.67 5.34 -25.68
CA VAL A 16 -0.28 4.88 -25.74
C VAL A 16 0.13 4.77 -27.21
N SER A 17 1.35 5.18 -27.55
CA SER A 17 1.88 5.05 -28.91
C SER A 17 2.24 3.59 -29.23
N GLU A 18 2.34 3.29 -30.51
CA GLU A 18 2.73 1.96 -30.99
C GLU A 18 4.13 1.59 -30.50
N ASP A 19 5.09 2.52 -30.56
CA ASP A 19 6.46 2.35 -30.05
C ASP A 19 6.50 1.87 -28.59
N VAL A 20 5.63 2.41 -27.70
CA VAL A 20 5.61 2.04 -26.29
C VAL A 20 5.04 0.62 -26.09
N ILE A 21 4.10 0.20 -26.94
CA ILE A 21 3.56 -1.16 -26.92
C ILE A 21 4.64 -2.16 -27.34
N GLU A 22 5.47 -1.81 -28.32
CA GLU A 22 6.60 -2.62 -28.76
C GLU A 22 7.67 -2.75 -27.66
N GLU A 23 8.01 -1.67 -26.97
CA GLU A 23 9.00 -1.69 -25.88
C GLU A 23 8.49 -2.39 -24.60
N LEU A 24 7.19 -2.34 -24.34
CA LEU A 24 6.56 -2.87 -23.11
C LEU A 24 5.41 -3.84 -23.43
N PRO A 25 5.69 -5.00 -24.06
CA PRO A 25 4.65 -5.94 -24.49
C PRO A 25 3.85 -6.54 -23.33
N ASN A 26 4.37 -6.45 -22.10
CA ASN A 26 3.74 -6.96 -20.88
C ASN A 26 2.97 -5.89 -20.09
N MET A 27 2.74 -4.73 -20.69
CA MET A 27 1.98 -3.66 -20.07
C MET A 27 0.51 -4.05 -19.87
N ARG A 28 -0.05 -3.69 -18.72
CA ARG A 28 -1.41 -4.03 -18.29
C ARG A 28 -2.08 -2.84 -17.64
N VAL A 29 -3.40 -2.77 -17.78
CA VAL A 29 -4.24 -1.83 -17.03
C VAL A 29 -5.06 -2.59 -16.01
N THR A 30 -5.07 -2.14 -14.77
CA THR A 30 -5.87 -2.70 -13.69
C THR A 30 -6.76 -1.62 -13.08
N ALA A 31 -8.06 -1.88 -12.99
CA ALA A 31 -8.95 -1.03 -12.21
C ALA A 31 -8.70 -1.28 -10.72
N LEU A 32 -8.39 -0.21 -9.99
CA LEU A 32 -8.23 -0.24 -8.55
C LEU A 32 -9.59 -0.11 -7.87
N GLU A 33 -9.65 -0.57 -6.62
CA GLU A 33 -10.86 -0.47 -5.81
C GLU A 33 -11.28 1.00 -5.65
N ARG A 34 -12.57 1.25 -5.89
CA ARG A 34 -13.20 2.54 -5.63
C ARG A 34 -13.11 2.80 -4.14
N LEU A 35 -12.44 3.87 -3.76
CA LEU A 35 -12.52 4.38 -2.39
C LEU A 35 -13.63 5.45 -2.36
N TRP A 36 -13.26 6.73 -2.33
CA TRP A 36 -14.19 7.84 -2.11
C TRP A 36 -14.41 8.73 -3.35
N SER A 37 -13.95 8.29 -4.52
CA SER A 37 -14.22 8.98 -5.78
C SER A 37 -15.43 8.35 -6.46
N ASP A 38 -16.19 9.17 -7.17
CA ASP A 38 -17.17 8.76 -8.17
C ASP A 38 -16.54 8.01 -9.36
N HIS A 39 -15.20 8.03 -9.50
CA HIS A 39 -14.42 7.28 -10.48
C HIS A 39 -13.65 6.11 -9.84
N ASN A 40 -13.43 5.05 -10.65
CA ASN A 40 -12.52 3.95 -10.31
C ASN A 40 -11.14 4.26 -10.87
N PRO A 41 -10.11 4.47 -10.02
CA PRO A 41 -8.77 4.72 -10.53
C PRO A 41 -8.28 3.54 -11.40
N ILE A 42 -7.67 3.82 -12.53
CA ILE A 42 -7.01 2.82 -13.37
C ILE A 42 -5.49 2.95 -13.28
N LEU A 43 -4.81 1.82 -13.13
CA LEU A 43 -3.35 1.75 -13.02
C LEU A 43 -2.79 1.08 -14.27
N LEU A 44 -2.00 1.82 -15.04
CA LEU A 44 -1.13 1.27 -16.08
C LEU A 44 0.18 0.81 -15.44
N HIS A 45 0.52 -0.47 -15.58
CA HIS A 45 1.76 -1.03 -15.03
C HIS A 45 2.34 -2.09 -15.98
N CYS A 46 3.65 -2.31 -15.89
CA CYS A 46 4.33 -3.37 -16.62
C CYS A 46 5.19 -4.14 -15.63
N ASN A 47 4.89 -5.42 -15.44
CA ASN A 47 5.74 -6.29 -14.63
C ASN A 47 7.01 -6.58 -15.43
N LYS A 48 8.05 -5.76 -15.23
CA LYS A 48 9.42 -6.14 -15.58
C LYS A 48 9.90 -7.08 -14.48
N ALA A 49 10.23 -8.31 -14.86
CA ALA A 49 10.90 -9.23 -13.96
C ALA A 49 12.36 -8.76 -13.84
N ASP A 50 12.63 -7.96 -12.82
CA ASP A 50 14.00 -7.59 -12.47
C ASP A 50 14.65 -8.82 -11.82
N PHE A 51 15.39 -9.60 -12.59
CA PHE A 51 16.14 -10.77 -12.10
C PHE A 51 17.45 -10.38 -11.40
N ASP A 52 17.70 -9.08 -11.24
CA ASP A 52 18.91 -8.59 -10.59
C ASP A 52 18.82 -8.72 -9.06
N PRO A 53 19.96 -8.95 -8.38
CA PRO A 53 20.01 -8.93 -6.93
C PRO A 53 19.45 -7.61 -6.38
N THR A 54 18.34 -7.67 -5.65
CA THR A 54 17.74 -6.46 -5.09
C THR A 54 18.67 -5.87 -4.03
N PRO A 55 19.17 -4.63 -4.19
CA PRO A 55 20.05 -4.01 -3.22
C PRO A 55 19.36 -3.90 -1.84
N PHE A 56 20.16 -3.84 -0.79
CA PHE A 56 19.63 -3.50 0.53
C PHE A 56 19.09 -2.07 0.51
N ARG A 57 17.78 -1.93 0.71
CA ARG A 57 17.09 -0.64 0.75
C ARG A 57 16.52 -0.44 2.14
N ILE A 58 16.97 0.63 2.80
CA ILE A 58 16.33 1.15 4.01
C ILE A 58 15.48 2.36 3.59
N TYR A 59 14.26 2.43 4.10
CA TYR A 59 13.38 3.58 3.89
C TYR A 59 13.47 4.51 5.09
N HIS A 60 13.56 5.82 4.84
CA HIS A 60 13.58 6.83 5.89
C HIS A 60 12.36 6.74 6.83
N SER A 61 11.21 6.33 6.30
CA SER A 61 9.98 6.12 7.08
C SER A 61 10.07 4.99 8.09
N TRP A 62 11.06 4.10 8.00
CA TRP A 62 11.27 3.05 9.00
C TRP A 62 11.84 3.62 10.29
N PHE A 63 12.74 4.61 10.20
CA PHE A 63 13.29 5.33 11.36
C PHE A 63 12.26 6.17 12.10
N LEU A 64 11.16 6.53 11.44
CA LEU A 64 10.04 7.22 12.09
C LEU A 64 9.18 6.28 12.94
N ARG A 65 9.41 4.96 12.89
CA ARG A 65 8.68 3.98 13.69
C ARG A 65 9.38 3.79 15.03
N GLU A 66 8.61 3.91 16.11
CA GLU A 66 9.08 3.71 17.46
C GLU A 66 9.74 2.32 17.61
N GLY A 67 10.93 2.30 18.21
CA GLY A 67 11.72 1.08 18.45
C GLY A 67 12.51 0.55 17.25
N PHE A 68 12.46 1.21 16.07
CA PHE A 68 13.23 0.75 14.91
C PHE A 68 14.75 0.92 15.10
N ASP A 69 15.19 2.04 15.67
CA ASP A 69 16.62 2.30 15.95
C ASP A 69 17.21 1.30 16.95
N ASP A 70 16.46 1.02 18.02
CA ASP A 70 16.85 0.04 19.04
C ASP A 70 16.92 -1.36 18.45
N PHE A 71 15.93 -1.71 17.61
CA PHE A 71 15.92 -2.98 16.88
C PHE A 71 17.16 -3.14 15.99
N ILE A 72 17.49 -2.14 15.17
CA ILE A 72 18.67 -2.20 14.31
C ILE A 72 19.95 -2.33 15.13
N SER A 73 20.07 -1.56 16.22
CA SER A 73 21.25 -1.57 17.09
C SER A 73 21.45 -2.93 17.77
N LEU A 74 20.37 -3.51 18.32
CA LEU A 74 20.37 -4.82 18.95
C LEU A 74 20.73 -5.92 17.93
N GLU A 75 20.10 -5.90 16.76
CA GLU A 75 20.33 -6.90 15.73
C GLU A 75 21.74 -6.84 15.16
N TRP A 76 22.28 -5.63 14.97
CA TRP A 76 23.65 -5.43 14.53
C TRP A 76 24.66 -5.98 15.54
N ALA A 77 24.46 -5.73 16.83
CA ALA A 77 25.31 -6.23 17.92
C ALA A 77 25.27 -7.77 18.02
N ASN A 78 24.07 -8.37 17.91
CA ASN A 78 23.89 -9.83 17.97
C ASN A 78 24.60 -10.56 16.81
N MET A 79 24.75 -9.92 15.65
CA MET A 79 25.50 -10.47 14.51
C MET A 79 27.03 -10.40 14.68
N GLY A 80 27.53 -9.73 15.72
CA GLY A 80 28.96 -9.64 16.04
C GLY A 80 29.47 -10.69 17.03
N GLN A 81 28.57 -11.46 17.67
CA GLN A 81 28.89 -12.34 18.79
C GLN A 81 29.33 -13.76 18.38
N ASN A 82 29.25 -14.12 17.09
CA ASN A 82 29.64 -15.44 16.59
C ASN A 82 30.88 -15.38 15.69
N VAL A 83 32.00 -15.83 16.26
CA VAL A 83 33.19 -16.43 15.63
C VAL A 83 34.16 -15.49 14.89
N ASP A 84 35.39 -15.42 15.43
CA ASP A 84 36.77 -15.46 14.89
C ASP A 84 37.05 -15.45 13.37
N VAL A 85 36.17 -14.95 12.53
CA VAL A 85 36.43 -14.77 11.11
C VAL A 85 36.24 -13.30 10.81
N ILE A 86 37.38 -12.60 10.73
CA ILE A 86 37.58 -11.23 10.22
C ILE A 86 37.01 -11.04 8.77
N HIS A 87 36.28 -12.03 8.25
CA HIS A 87 35.85 -12.18 6.87
C HIS A 87 34.39 -12.63 6.71
N ILE A 88 33.50 -12.43 7.70
CA ILE A 88 32.07 -12.29 7.33
C ILE A 88 31.97 -10.97 6.56
N LEU A 89 32.06 -11.08 5.23
CA LEU A 89 31.90 -9.99 4.26
C LEU A 89 30.71 -9.13 4.73
N SER A 90 30.93 -7.82 4.92
CA SER A 90 29.91 -6.85 5.35
C SER A 90 28.56 -7.03 4.63
N HIS A 91 28.61 -7.49 3.38
CA HIS A 91 27.49 -7.91 2.56
C HIS A 91 26.59 -8.99 3.20
N GLU A 92 27.13 -10.03 3.82
CA GLU A 92 26.35 -11.10 4.46
C GLU A 92 25.67 -10.61 5.75
N LYS A 93 26.30 -9.68 6.48
CA LYS A 93 25.67 -8.98 7.60
C LYS A 93 24.50 -8.11 7.13
N LEU A 94 24.71 -7.32 6.08
CA LEU A 94 23.64 -6.48 5.50
C LEU A 94 22.48 -7.32 4.93
N LYS A 95 22.76 -8.46 4.31
CA LYS A 95 21.72 -9.41 3.87
C LYS A 95 20.88 -9.93 5.03
N ARG A 96 21.51 -10.34 6.13
CA ARG A 96 20.80 -10.81 7.33
C ARG A 96 19.98 -9.69 7.94
N LEU A 97 20.54 -8.49 8.04
CA LEU A 97 19.84 -7.31 8.54
C LEU A 97 18.62 -6.99 7.67
N LYS A 98 18.75 -7.04 6.34
CA LYS A 98 17.63 -6.86 5.39
C LYS A 98 16.45 -7.75 5.74
N VAL A 99 16.68 -9.06 5.84
CA VAL A 99 15.61 -10.04 6.13
C VAL A 99 14.94 -9.75 7.47
N LYS A 100 15.74 -9.43 8.51
CA LYS A 100 15.19 -9.10 9.82
C LYS A 100 14.40 -7.79 9.82
N SER A 101 14.89 -6.75 9.14
CA SER A 101 14.18 -5.48 9.01
C SER A 101 12.85 -5.65 8.26
N GLU A 102 12.82 -6.43 7.18
CA GLU A 102 11.59 -6.73 6.44
C GLU A 102 10.56 -7.46 7.33
N GLN A 103 11.01 -8.43 8.13
CA GLN A 103 10.16 -9.14 9.10
C GLN A 103 9.63 -8.22 10.20
N TRP A 104 10.49 -7.37 10.77
CA TRP A 104 10.09 -6.42 11.80
C TRP A 104 9.03 -5.44 11.28
N ILE A 105 9.23 -4.89 10.07
CA ILE A 105 8.28 -3.98 9.43
C ILE A 105 6.96 -4.69 9.09
N ALA A 106 7.01 -5.94 8.64
CA ALA A 106 5.80 -6.72 8.38
C ALA A 106 4.99 -6.94 9.67
N ASN A 107 5.68 -7.24 10.77
CA ASN A 107 5.05 -7.44 12.09
C ASN A 107 4.51 -6.11 12.66
N SER A 108 5.26 -5.02 12.55
CA SER A 108 4.84 -3.70 13.03
C SER A 108 3.60 -3.19 12.30
N LYS A 109 3.43 -3.53 11.03
CA LYS A 109 2.29 -3.13 10.20
C LYS A 109 1.03 -3.96 10.42
N SER A 110 1.09 -5.04 11.20
CA SER A 110 -0.06 -5.94 11.42
C SER A 110 -1.26 -5.20 12.06
N GLY A 111 -1.02 -4.42 13.12
CA GLY A 111 -2.05 -3.61 13.78
C GLY A 111 -2.61 -2.51 12.86
N GLU A 112 -1.74 -1.78 12.15
CA GLU A 112 -2.16 -0.77 11.16
C GLU A 112 -3.05 -1.37 10.07
N ARG A 113 -2.73 -2.58 9.62
CA ARG A 113 -3.50 -3.28 8.59
C ARG A 113 -4.89 -3.69 9.09
N ILE A 114 -4.97 -4.21 10.31
CA ILE A 114 -6.25 -4.57 10.94
C ILE A 114 -7.11 -3.31 11.11
N HIS A 115 -6.54 -2.25 11.69
CA HIS A 115 -7.26 -1.00 11.89
C HIS A 115 -7.75 -0.38 10.57
N LYS A 116 -6.91 -0.42 9.53
CA LYS A 116 -7.33 0.00 8.18
C LYS A 116 -8.49 -0.85 7.67
N GLN A 117 -8.46 -2.16 7.84
CA GLN A 117 -9.53 -3.06 7.41
C GLN A 117 -10.84 -2.80 8.17
N GLU A 118 -10.77 -2.51 9.47
CA GLU A 118 -11.93 -2.13 10.28
C GLU A 118 -12.56 -0.83 9.78
N ILE A 119 -11.76 0.22 9.57
CA ILE A 119 -12.24 1.50 9.03
C ILE A 119 -12.89 1.29 7.66
N MET A 120 -12.25 0.54 6.77
CA MET A 120 -12.77 0.24 5.43
C MET A 120 -14.12 -0.51 5.48
N SER A 121 -14.25 -1.48 6.39
CA SER A 121 -15.51 -2.22 6.60
C SER A 121 -16.62 -1.30 7.10
N HIS A 122 -16.32 -0.45 8.08
CA HIS A 122 -17.27 0.53 8.62
C HIS A 122 -17.76 1.50 7.55
N LEU A 123 -16.86 2.01 6.70
CA LEU A 123 -17.22 2.90 5.61
C LEU A 123 -18.13 2.22 4.58
N LYS A 124 -17.83 0.97 4.23
CA LYS A 124 -18.67 0.18 3.31
C LYS A 124 -20.09 -0.01 3.85
N GLN A 125 -20.25 -0.24 5.15
CA GLN A 125 -21.57 -0.34 5.79
C GLN A 125 -22.33 0.99 5.77
N LEU A 126 -21.63 2.13 5.92
CA LEU A 126 -22.25 3.45 5.83
C LEU A 126 -22.75 3.74 4.41
N GLU A 127 -21.95 3.43 3.38
CA GLU A 127 -22.38 3.56 1.99
C GLU A 127 -23.62 2.71 1.68
N GLU A 128 -23.66 1.46 2.16
CA GLU A 128 -24.82 0.58 1.99
C GLU A 128 -26.07 1.14 2.67
N LYS A 129 -25.95 1.71 3.87
CA LYS A 129 -27.05 2.38 4.58
C LYS A 129 -27.55 3.63 3.83
N ILE A 130 -26.65 4.36 3.19
CA ILE A 130 -26.99 5.53 2.35
C ILE A 130 -27.74 5.08 1.09
N GLU A 131 -27.24 4.07 0.40
CA GLU A 131 -27.85 3.55 -0.84
C GLU A 131 -29.22 2.92 -0.60
N THR A 132 -29.42 2.26 0.54
CA THR A 132 -30.70 1.67 0.96
C THR A 132 -31.70 2.68 1.51
N GLY A 133 -31.30 3.96 1.69
CA GLY A 133 -32.19 5.05 2.11
C GLY A 133 -32.60 5.00 3.60
N SER A 134 -31.91 4.20 4.42
CA SER A 134 -32.19 4.05 5.86
C SER A 134 -31.46 5.09 6.74
N THR A 135 -31.00 6.19 6.15
CA THR A 135 -30.14 7.18 6.82
C THR A 135 -30.90 8.03 7.86
N SER A 136 -30.40 8.06 9.09
CA SER A 136 -30.84 8.99 10.14
C SER A 136 -30.38 10.42 9.80
N PRO A 137 -31.08 11.48 10.26
CA PRO A 137 -30.62 12.87 10.15
C PRO A 137 -29.19 13.10 10.66
N GLU A 138 -28.74 12.36 11.67
CA GLU A 138 -27.37 12.46 12.23
C GLU A 138 -26.26 11.97 11.28
N ASP A 139 -26.57 11.04 10.38
CA ASP A 139 -25.58 10.48 9.45
C ASP A 139 -25.24 11.49 8.33
N ARG A 140 -26.22 12.30 7.93
CA ARG A 140 -26.06 13.39 6.94
C ARG A 140 -25.22 14.56 7.48
N GLU A 141 -25.29 14.82 8.78
CA GLU A 141 -24.50 15.86 9.44
C GLU A 141 -22.99 15.51 9.43
N LYS A 142 -22.65 14.23 9.65
CA LYS A 142 -21.27 13.73 9.65
C LYS A 142 -20.64 13.75 8.26
N GLU A 143 -21.42 13.47 7.22
CA GLU A 143 -20.97 13.56 5.82
C GLU A 143 -20.58 15.00 5.47
N ASN A 144 -21.47 15.97 5.76
CA ASN A 144 -21.20 17.38 5.48
C ASN A 144 -19.99 17.94 6.24
N GLN A 145 -19.78 17.53 7.49
CA GLN A 145 -18.59 17.91 8.25
C GLN A 145 -17.29 17.27 7.72
N THR A 146 -17.38 16.10 7.10
CA THR A 146 -16.23 15.40 6.51
C THR A 146 -15.82 16.02 5.19
N TYR A 147 -16.77 16.46 4.37
CA TYR A 147 -16.49 17.21 3.13
C TYR A 147 -16.05 18.66 3.41
N ALA A 148 -16.57 19.31 4.46
CA ALA A 148 -16.22 20.69 4.82
C ALA A 148 -14.85 20.85 5.50
N ARG A 149 -14.19 19.75 5.87
CA ARG A 149 -12.82 19.74 6.42
C ARG A 149 -11.73 19.46 5.39
N ARG A 150 -12.09 19.34 4.10
CA ARG A 150 -11.18 19.36 2.96
C ARG A 150 -11.07 20.77 2.41
#